data_AF-A0A7Y6AD48-F1
#
_entry.id   AF-A0A7Y6AD48-F1
#
_cell.length_a   1.000
_cell.length_b   1.000
_cell.length_c   1.000
_cell.angle_alpha   90.00
_cell.angle_beta   90.00
_cell.angle_gamma   90.00
#
_symmetry.space_group_name_H-M   'P 1'
#
loop_
_entity.id
_entity.type
_entity.pdbx_description
1 polymer ?
#
loop_
_entity_poly.entity_id
_entity_poly.type
_entity_poly.pdbx_seq_one_letter_code
_entity_poly.pdbx_strand_id
1 'polypeptide(L)'
;MSILDSLGWDAAREAEFAPYAARGLTVGRVSRVDRAICDVVTEAGTLRAAHGTGALPCTGDWAAVAEIPGHPEPVVEALLDRRTALTRSSASGRSEGQVLAVNVDCVLIVVPLDVAPDLGRIERLLTVAWNSGAQPAVVLTKADTVDDADQVRADVEAAAPGADVLVVSAVTG
;
A
#
# COMPACT_ATOMS: atom_id res chain seq x y z
N MET A 1 -5.97 -5.35 -20.63
CA MET A 1 -5.26 -5.05 -19.38
C MET A 1 -5.89 -5.90 -18.32
N SER A 2 -5.12 -6.78 -17.70
CA SER A 2 -5.64 -7.67 -16.67
C SER A 2 -5.91 -6.90 -15.38
N ILE A 3 -6.66 -7.49 -14.45
CA ILE A 3 -6.83 -6.89 -13.12
C ILE A 3 -5.49 -6.83 -12.38
N LEU A 4 -4.62 -7.82 -12.54
CA LEU A 4 -3.33 -7.87 -11.88
C LEU A 4 -2.38 -6.79 -12.43
N ASP A 5 -2.41 -6.51 -13.74
CA ASP A 5 -1.65 -5.40 -14.34
C ASP A 5 -2.03 -4.06 -13.69
N SER A 6 -3.33 -3.82 -13.49
CA SER A 6 -3.82 -2.59 -12.85
C SER A 6 -3.42 -2.49 -11.37
N LEU A 7 -3.08 -3.63 -10.77
CA LEU A 7 -2.56 -3.75 -9.42
C LEU A 7 -1.03 -3.82 -9.42
N GLY A 8 -0.31 -3.47 -10.49
CA GLY A 8 1.15 -3.41 -10.50
C GLY A 8 1.84 -4.77 -10.66
N TRP A 9 1.19 -5.73 -11.30
CA TRP A 9 1.87 -6.91 -11.83
C TRP A 9 2.75 -6.51 -13.01
N ASP A 10 4.02 -6.96 -13.02
CA ASP A 10 4.99 -6.64 -14.05
C ASP A 10 5.88 -7.84 -14.41
N ALA A 11 6.72 -7.69 -15.44
CA ALA A 11 7.59 -8.77 -15.93
C ALA A 11 8.58 -9.28 -14.87
N ALA A 12 9.02 -8.42 -13.94
CA ALA A 12 9.92 -8.85 -12.86
C ALA A 12 9.16 -9.71 -11.83
N ARG A 13 7.91 -9.38 -11.52
CA ARG A 13 7.02 -10.23 -10.70
C ARG A 13 6.69 -11.55 -11.40
N GLU A 14 6.44 -11.51 -12.70
CA GLU A 14 6.19 -12.74 -13.48
C GLU A 14 7.40 -13.67 -13.46
N ALA A 15 8.62 -13.13 -13.64
CA ALA A 15 9.85 -13.90 -13.55
C ALA A 15 10.09 -14.48 -12.15
N GLU A 16 9.83 -13.69 -11.11
CA GLU A 16 9.89 -14.13 -9.71
C GLU A 16 8.86 -15.23 -9.40
N PHE A 17 7.68 -15.15 -10.02
CA PHE A 17 6.58 -16.11 -9.81
C PHE A 17 6.73 -17.42 -10.60
N ALA A 18 7.54 -17.44 -11.66
CA ALA A 18 7.68 -18.58 -12.56
C ALA A 18 7.89 -19.95 -11.87
N PRO A 19 8.68 -20.08 -10.78
CA PRO A 19 8.83 -21.35 -10.05
C PRO A 19 7.53 -21.85 -9.41
N TYR A 20 6.65 -20.93 -8.97
CA TYR A 20 5.34 -21.27 -8.39
C TYR A 20 4.32 -21.60 -9.49
N ALA A 21 4.34 -20.86 -10.60
CA ALA A 21 3.50 -21.17 -11.77
C ALA A 21 3.79 -22.58 -12.32
N ALA A 22 5.07 -22.98 -12.39
CA ALA A 22 5.47 -24.33 -12.83
C ALA A 22 4.93 -25.45 -11.93
N ARG A 23 4.53 -25.12 -10.70
CA ARG A 23 3.90 -26.03 -9.73
C ARG A 23 2.37 -25.96 -9.75
N GLY A 24 1.80 -25.12 -10.61
CA GLY A 24 0.35 -24.93 -10.74
C GLY A 24 -0.27 -24.01 -9.69
N LEU A 25 0.53 -23.18 -9.00
CA LEU A 25 0.00 -22.22 -8.03
C LEU A 25 -0.62 -21.01 -8.75
N THR A 26 -1.65 -20.45 -8.13
CA THR A 26 -2.34 -19.27 -8.61
C THR A 26 -1.72 -18.01 -8.01
N VAL A 27 -1.38 -17.04 -8.85
CA VAL A 27 -0.95 -15.72 -8.39
C VAL A 27 -2.15 -14.90 -7.92
N GLY A 28 -1.96 -14.11 -6.86
CA GLY A 28 -2.87 -13.03 -6.55
C GLY A 28 -2.30 -11.99 -5.62
N ARG A 29 -3.02 -10.87 -5.48
CA ARG A 29 -2.64 -9.75 -4.62
C ARG A 29 -3.47 -9.76 -3.34
N VAL A 30 -2.82 -9.74 -2.18
CA VAL A 30 -3.49 -9.66 -0.88
C VAL A 30 -4.15 -8.29 -0.74
N SER A 31 -5.47 -8.24 -0.65
CA SER A 31 -6.23 -6.99 -0.48
C SER A 31 -6.64 -6.73 0.96
N ARG A 32 -6.75 -7.79 1.77
CA ARG A 32 -7.15 -7.72 3.17
C ARG A 32 -6.56 -8.88 3.94
N VAL A 33 -6.16 -8.63 5.20
CA VAL A 33 -5.72 -9.67 6.14
C VAL A 33 -6.59 -9.60 7.39
N ASP A 34 -7.16 -10.74 7.79
CA ASP A 34 -7.99 -10.91 8.97
C ASP A 34 -7.54 -12.16 9.74
N ARG A 35 -6.73 -11.94 10.79
CA ARG A 35 -6.19 -12.97 11.67
C ARG A 35 -5.36 -14.03 10.94
N ALA A 36 -6.01 -15.14 10.55
CA ALA A 36 -5.39 -16.32 9.92
C ALA A 36 -5.81 -16.50 8.45
N ILE A 37 -6.63 -15.57 7.94
CA ILE A 37 -7.22 -15.62 6.61
C ILE A 37 -6.95 -14.29 5.92
N CYS A 38 -6.78 -14.32 4.61
CA CYS A 38 -6.67 -13.13 3.78
C CYS A 38 -7.57 -13.23 2.55
N ASP A 39 -8.02 -12.08 2.06
CA ASP A 39 -8.66 -11.97 0.76
C ASP A 39 -7.56 -11.69 -0.28
N VAL A 40 -7.54 -12.48 -1.35
CA VAL A 40 -6.52 -12.44 -2.40
C VAL A 40 -7.22 -12.24 -3.75
N VAL A 41 -6.89 -11.15 -4.43
CA VAL A 41 -7.41 -10.82 -5.76
C VAL A 41 -6.60 -11.57 -6.82
N THR A 42 -7.27 -12.40 -7.62
CA THR A 42 -6.69 -13.12 -8.76
C THR A 42 -7.37 -12.72 -10.06
N GLU A 43 -6.88 -13.21 -11.20
CA GLU A 43 -7.56 -13.04 -12.50
C GLU A 43 -8.98 -13.63 -12.50
N ALA A 44 -9.20 -14.72 -11.76
CA ALA A 44 -10.50 -15.39 -11.68
C ALA A 44 -11.46 -14.72 -10.67
N GLY A 45 -11.01 -13.68 -9.97
CA GLY A 45 -11.74 -13.00 -8.90
C GLY A 45 -11.06 -13.12 -7.54
N THR A 46 -11.74 -12.63 -6.51
CA THR A 46 -11.22 -12.65 -5.14
C THR A 46 -11.48 -14.00 -4.48
N LEU A 47 -10.44 -14.61 -3.95
CA LEU A 47 -10.50 -15.82 -3.15
C LEU A 47 -10.14 -15.53 -1.70
N ARG A 48 -10.66 -16.37 -0.80
CA ARG A 48 -10.37 -16.31 0.62
C ARG A 48 -9.40 -17.44 0.96
N ALA A 49 -8.20 -17.09 1.38
CA ALA A 49 -7.11 -18.04 1.60
C ALA A 49 -6.62 -18.02 3.04
N ALA A 50 -6.42 -19.20 3.60
CA ALA A 50 -5.73 -19.35 4.89
C ALA A 50 -4.24 -19.08 4.70
N HIS A 51 -3.56 -18.62 5.76
CA HIS A 51 -2.10 -18.55 5.79
C HIS A 51 -1.54 -19.26 7.02
N GLY A 52 -0.37 -19.87 6.86
CA GLY A 52 0.33 -20.57 7.94
C GLY A 52 1.05 -19.62 8.89
N THR A 53 1.91 -20.20 9.74
CA THR A 53 2.79 -19.47 10.68
C THR A 53 4.10 -18.97 10.05
N GLY A 54 4.21 -19.04 8.72
CA GLY A 54 5.37 -18.56 7.96
C GLY A 54 5.40 -17.03 7.89
N ALA A 55 5.82 -16.49 6.74
CA ALA A 55 5.73 -15.05 6.49
C ALA A 55 4.26 -14.60 6.59
N LEU A 56 3.98 -13.69 7.53
CA LEU A 56 2.63 -13.17 7.73
C LEU A 56 2.26 -12.24 6.58
N PRO A 57 1.16 -12.50 5.86
CA PRO A 57 0.73 -11.64 4.77
C PRO A 57 0.37 -10.25 5.30
N CYS A 58 0.59 -9.26 4.45
CA CYS A 58 0.20 -7.88 4.62
C CYS A 58 -0.57 -7.43 3.39
N THR A 59 -1.44 -6.44 3.54
CA THR A 59 -2.12 -5.82 2.41
C THR A 59 -1.09 -5.31 1.39
N GLY A 60 -1.27 -5.72 0.13
CA GLY A 60 -0.41 -5.39 -0.99
C GLY A 60 0.63 -6.46 -1.33
N ASP A 61 0.78 -7.51 -0.52
CA ASP A 61 1.64 -8.65 -0.86
C ASP A 61 1.17 -9.36 -2.14
N TRP A 62 2.14 -9.87 -2.90
CA TRP A 62 1.89 -10.81 -3.99
C TRP A 62 2.06 -12.23 -3.47
N ALA A 63 1.04 -13.05 -3.63
CA ALA A 63 0.94 -14.38 -3.04
C ALA A 63 0.89 -15.46 -4.10
N ALA A 64 1.55 -16.58 -3.81
CA ALA A 64 1.36 -17.86 -4.49
C ALA A 64 0.37 -18.70 -3.69
N VAL A 65 -0.79 -18.96 -4.28
CA VAL A 65 -1.91 -19.63 -3.63
C VAL A 65 -2.05 -21.04 -4.18
N ALA A 66 -2.11 -22.02 -3.28
CA ALA A 66 -2.31 -23.43 -3.60
C ALA A 66 -3.71 -23.88 -3.20
N GLU A 67 -4.40 -24.58 -4.10
CA GLU A 67 -5.57 -25.37 -3.72
C GLU A 67 -5.09 -26.67 -3.08
N ILE A 68 -5.57 -26.95 -1.86
CA ILE A 68 -5.22 -28.17 -1.14
C ILE A 68 -6.43 -29.11 -1.14
N PRO A 69 -6.34 -30.30 -1.78
CA PRO A 69 -7.44 -31.25 -1.79
C PRO A 69 -7.92 -31.60 -0.38
N GLY A 70 -9.22 -31.46 -0.14
CA GLY A 70 -9.85 -31.75 1.15
C GLY A 70 -9.75 -30.61 2.18
N HIS A 71 -9.09 -29.49 1.88
CA HIS A 71 -9.19 -28.27 2.67
C HIS A 71 -10.34 -27.38 2.18
N PRO A 72 -11.05 -26.69 3.10
CA PRO A 72 -12.17 -25.84 2.74
C PRO A 72 -11.74 -24.53 2.06
N GLU A 73 -10.54 -24.06 2.35
CA GLU A 73 -9.96 -22.83 1.81
C GLU A 73 -8.62 -23.14 1.14
N PRO A 74 -8.28 -22.48 0.02
CA PRO A 74 -6.91 -22.49 -0.50
C PRO A 74 -5.94 -21.87 0.51
N VAL A 75 -4.65 -22.11 0.32
CA VAL A 75 -3.60 -21.69 1.25
C VAL A 75 -2.60 -20.79 0.56
N VAL A 76 -2.24 -19.68 1.19
CA VAL A 76 -1.07 -18.89 0.80
C VAL A 76 0.18 -19.69 1.12
N GLU A 77 0.83 -20.19 0.07
CA GLU A 77 2.01 -21.04 0.22
C GLU A 77 3.30 -20.21 0.29
N ALA A 78 3.36 -19.13 -0.48
CA ALA A 78 4.51 -18.23 -0.50
C ALA A 78 4.07 -16.78 -0.77
N LEU A 79 4.91 -15.86 -0.33
CA LEU A 79 4.81 -14.44 -0.64
C LEU A 79 6.06 -14.06 -1.45
N LEU A 80 5.87 -13.24 -2.48
CA LEU A 80 6.96 -12.65 -3.24
C LEU A 80 7.63 -11.54 -2.42
N ASP A 81 8.84 -11.16 -2.82
CA ASP A 81 9.66 -10.17 -2.14
C ASP A 81 8.97 -8.80 -2.10
N ARG A 82 9.00 -8.15 -0.94
CA ARG A 82 8.40 -6.83 -0.75
C ARG A 82 9.34 -5.76 -1.29
N ARG A 83 8.88 -4.99 -2.27
CA ARG A 83 9.66 -3.87 -2.87
C ARG A 83 9.61 -2.61 -2.02
N THR A 84 8.46 -2.36 -1.37
CA THR A 84 8.25 -1.25 -0.44
C THR A 84 7.51 -1.75 0.79
N ALA A 85 7.69 -1.05 1.91
CA ALA A 85 7.04 -1.42 3.17
C ALA A 85 6.72 -0.18 4.02
N LEU A 86 5.43 0.15 4.12
CA LEU A 86 4.96 1.20 5.01
C LEU A 86 4.87 0.64 6.44
N THR A 87 5.73 1.13 7.32
CA THR A 87 5.85 0.64 8.70
C THR A 87 5.47 1.71 9.69
N ARG A 88 4.77 1.31 10.75
CA ARG A 88 4.48 2.17 11.90
C ARG A 88 5.43 1.81 13.03
N SER A 89 6.27 2.76 13.43
CA SER A 89 7.11 2.62 14.61
C SER A 89 6.22 2.51 15.87
N SER A 90 6.46 1.49 16.70
CA SER A 90 5.87 1.42 18.04
C SER A 90 6.73 2.18 19.04
N ALA A 91 6.11 2.95 19.94
CA ALA A 91 6.81 3.71 20.99
C ALA A 91 7.53 2.84 22.03
N SER A 92 7.23 1.53 22.10
CA SER A 92 7.93 0.59 22.97
C SER A 92 9.17 0.05 22.25
N GLY A 93 10.37 0.23 22.82
CA GLY A 93 11.67 -0.19 22.27
C GLY A 93 11.91 -1.70 22.05
N ARG A 94 10.89 -2.47 21.71
CA ARG A 94 10.98 -3.77 21.03
C ARG A 94 10.80 -3.51 19.54
N SER A 95 11.91 -3.22 18.86
CA SER A 95 11.98 -2.65 17.52
C SER A 95 11.65 -3.62 16.38
N GLU A 96 10.40 -4.06 16.28
CA GLU A 96 9.85 -4.44 14.97
C GLU A 96 8.56 -3.63 14.77
N GLY A 97 8.67 -2.56 13.97
CA GLY A 97 7.52 -1.73 13.62
C GLY A 97 6.44 -2.57 12.92
N GLN A 98 5.18 -2.24 13.13
CA GLN A 98 4.08 -2.95 12.47
C GLN A 98 4.03 -2.54 10.99
N VAL A 99 4.16 -3.51 10.09
CA VAL A 99 3.94 -3.30 8.65
C VAL A 99 2.44 -3.07 8.42
N LEU A 100 2.10 -1.93 7.81
CA LEU A 100 0.73 -1.53 7.52
C LEU A 100 0.30 -1.89 6.08
N ALA A 101 1.23 -1.73 5.13
CA ALA A 101 1.04 -2.04 3.72
C ALA A 101 2.39 -2.26 3.03
N VAL A 102 2.40 -3.00 1.94
CA VAL A 102 3.61 -3.32 1.16
C VAL A 102 3.36 -3.24 -0.33
N ASN A 103 4.43 -3.10 -1.12
CA ASN A 103 4.34 -2.94 -2.58
C ASN A 103 3.43 -1.77 -2.99
N VAL A 104 3.45 -0.70 -2.21
CA VAL A 104 2.84 0.58 -2.53
C VAL A 104 3.90 1.48 -3.17
N ASP A 105 3.63 1.99 -4.35
CA ASP A 105 4.58 2.83 -5.09
C ASP A 105 4.43 4.31 -4.71
N CYS A 106 3.25 4.70 -4.22
CA CYS A 106 2.93 6.07 -3.83
C CYS A 106 2.19 6.12 -2.49
N VAL A 107 2.48 7.16 -1.69
CA VAL A 107 1.78 7.46 -0.44
C VAL A 107 1.24 8.89 -0.49
N LEU A 108 -0.09 9.02 -0.43
CA LEU A 108 -0.75 10.32 -0.42
C LEU A 108 -0.99 10.79 1.02
N ILE A 109 -0.43 11.94 1.38
CA ILE A 109 -0.67 12.61 2.65
C ILE A 109 -1.79 13.61 2.43
N VAL A 110 -3.01 13.22 2.80
CA VAL A 110 -4.22 13.99 2.55
C VAL A 110 -4.49 14.94 3.72
N VAL A 111 -4.50 16.24 3.44
CA VAL A 111 -4.70 17.31 4.43
C VAL A 111 -5.83 18.22 3.95
N PRO A 112 -6.87 18.48 4.75
CA PRO A 112 -7.93 19.38 4.35
C PRO A 112 -7.55 20.85 4.59
N LEU A 113 -7.94 21.74 3.68
CA LEU A 113 -7.66 23.18 3.75
C LEU A 113 -8.63 23.95 4.65
N ASP A 114 -9.78 23.36 5.03
CA ASP A 114 -10.75 24.00 5.92
C ASP A 114 -10.28 24.15 7.38
N VAL A 115 -9.06 23.68 7.68
CA VAL A 115 -8.33 23.90 8.91
C VAL A 115 -6.87 24.19 8.60
N ALA A 116 -6.21 25.01 9.43
CA ALA A 116 -4.79 25.31 9.26
C ALA A 116 -3.94 24.01 9.30
N PRO A 117 -3.10 23.75 8.28
CA PRO A 117 -2.27 22.54 8.26
C PRO A 117 -1.23 22.50 9.38
N ASP A 118 -1.08 21.34 10.00
CA ASP A 118 0.03 21.05 10.90
C ASP A 118 1.26 20.63 10.07
N LEU A 119 2.11 21.60 9.72
CA LEU A 119 3.32 21.37 8.93
C LEU A 119 4.24 20.33 9.59
N GLY A 120 4.40 20.36 10.91
CA GLY A 120 5.22 19.39 11.63
C GLY A 120 4.65 17.97 11.58
N ARG A 121 3.33 17.81 11.45
CA ARG A 121 2.71 16.51 11.17
C ARG A 121 2.95 16.07 9.73
N ILE A 122 2.86 16.97 8.76
CA ILE A 122 3.14 16.67 7.34
C ILE A 122 4.58 16.18 7.18
N GLU A 123 5.55 16.90 7.73
CA GLU A 123 6.99 16.54 7.71
C GLU A 123 7.25 15.13 8.27
N ARG A 124 6.63 14.80 9.43
CA ARG A 124 6.76 13.47 10.03
C ARG A 124 6.15 12.38 9.14
N LEU A 125 5.00 12.64 8.52
CA LEU A 125 4.36 11.68 7.62
C LEU A 125 5.16 11.48 6.33
N LEU A 126 5.74 12.55 5.78
CA LEU A 126 6.66 12.50 4.64
C LEU A 126 7.88 11.63 4.96
N THR A 127 8.43 11.78 6.16
CA THR A 127 9.56 10.94 6.62
C THR A 127 9.18 9.45 6.61
N VAL A 128 8.00 9.10 7.11
CA VAL A 128 7.51 7.71 7.09
C VAL A 128 7.31 7.20 5.66
N ALA A 129 6.74 8.03 4.78
CA ALA A 129 6.52 7.67 3.39
C ALA A 129 7.85 7.44 2.65
N TRP A 130 8.82 8.34 2.75
CA TRP A 130 10.14 8.18 2.16
C TRP A 130 10.87 6.92 2.65
N ASN A 131 10.83 6.68 3.97
CA ASN A 131 11.45 5.48 4.56
C ASN A 131 10.79 4.17 4.11
N SER A 132 9.56 4.22 3.58
CA SER A 132 8.89 3.04 3.03
C SER A 132 9.41 2.62 1.64
N GLY A 133 10.14 3.51 0.96
CA GLY A 133 10.54 3.37 -0.43
C GLY A 133 9.50 3.83 -1.46
N ALA A 134 8.32 4.26 -1.01
CA ALA A 134 7.27 4.82 -1.87
C ALA A 134 7.51 6.32 -2.15
N GLN A 135 6.99 6.81 -3.28
CA GLN A 135 6.98 8.23 -3.64
C GLN A 135 5.83 8.96 -2.90
N PRO A 136 6.11 9.93 -2.02
CA PRO A 136 5.06 10.70 -1.38
C PRO A 136 4.52 11.83 -2.26
N ALA A 137 3.26 12.19 -2.02
CA ALA A 137 2.68 13.46 -2.43
C ALA A 137 1.76 13.99 -1.32
N VAL A 138 1.74 15.30 -1.12
CA VAL A 138 0.80 15.99 -0.23
C VAL A 138 -0.40 16.44 -1.04
N VAL A 139 -1.60 16.08 -0.60
CA VAL A 139 -2.86 16.42 -1.26
C VAL A 139 -3.66 17.33 -0.35
N LEU A 140 -3.69 18.61 -0.69
CA LEU A 140 -4.45 19.66 -0.04
C LEU A 140 -5.88 19.63 -0.58
N THR A 141 -6.80 19.07 0.21
CA THR A 141 -8.20 18.83 -0.17
C THR A 141 -9.12 19.95 0.31
N LYS A 142 -10.36 19.97 -0.19
CA LYS A 142 -11.38 21.00 0.11
C LYS A 142 -10.97 22.40 -0.31
N ALA A 143 -10.29 22.52 -1.46
CA ALA A 143 -9.91 23.82 -2.01
C ALA A 143 -11.12 24.74 -2.28
N ASP A 144 -12.32 24.19 -2.44
CA ASP A 144 -13.58 24.92 -2.61
C ASP A 144 -14.05 25.70 -1.38
N THR A 145 -13.47 25.43 -0.20
CA THR A 145 -13.92 26.05 1.06
C THR A 145 -13.03 27.20 1.53
N VAL A 146 -11.99 27.56 0.77
CA VAL A 146 -11.00 28.57 1.17
C VAL A 146 -10.61 29.46 -0.02
N ASP A 147 -10.22 30.69 0.26
CA ASP A 147 -9.75 31.65 -0.74
C ASP A 147 -8.21 31.70 -0.85
N ASP A 148 -7.50 31.11 0.10
CA ASP A 148 -6.04 31.22 0.29
C ASP A 148 -5.28 29.91 0.03
N ALA A 149 -5.86 28.99 -0.74
CA ALA A 149 -5.27 27.68 -1.04
C ALA A 149 -3.84 27.75 -1.60
N ASP A 150 -3.55 28.73 -2.47
CA ASP A 150 -2.22 28.91 -3.08
C ASP A 150 -1.16 29.33 -2.05
N GLN A 151 -1.54 30.13 -1.05
CA GLN A 151 -0.62 30.53 0.02
C GLN A 151 -0.26 29.32 0.89
N VAL A 152 -1.28 28.55 1.29
CA VAL A 152 -1.08 27.33 2.09
C VAL A 152 -0.27 26.29 1.31
N ARG A 153 -0.50 26.17 -0.01
CA ARG A 153 0.29 25.32 -0.90
C ARG A 153 1.77 25.68 -0.85
N ALA A 154 2.12 26.96 -0.95
CA ALA A 154 3.51 27.42 -0.90
C ALA A 154 4.19 27.09 0.44
N ASP A 155 3.48 27.26 1.56
CA ASP A 155 4.00 26.94 2.89
C ASP A 155 4.26 25.42 3.03
N VAL A 156 3.38 24.59 2.48
CA VAL A 156 3.53 23.13 2.47
C VAL A 156 4.65 22.67 1.54
N GLU A 157 4.79 23.28 0.35
CA GLU A 157 5.89 22.99 -0.58
C GLU A 157 7.26 23.24 0.07
N ALA A 158 7.38 24.33 0.85
CA ALA A 158 8.60 24.62 1.60
C ALA A 158 8.94 23.56 2.66
N ALA A 159 7.91 22.96 3.26
CA ALA A 159 8.03 21.87 4.25
C ALA A 159 8.12 20.46 3.64
N ALA A 160 7.95 20.32 2.32
CA ALA A 160 7.84 19.04 1.61
C ALA A 160 8.84 18.88 0.46
N PRO A 161 10.16 19.06 0.67
CA PRO A 161 11.13 18.99 -0.41
C PRO A 161 11.12 17.62 -1.10
N GLY A 162 11.00 17.63 -2.43
CA GLY A 162 11.01 16.42 -3.27
C GLY A 162 9.68 15.66 -3.34
N ALA A 163 8.65 16.11 -2.63
CA ALA A 163 7.28 15.58 -2.74
C ALA A 163 6.41 16.56 -3.54
N ASP A 164 5.49 16.03 -4.34
CA ASP A 164 4.51 16.86 -5.04
C ASP A 164 3.47 17.42 -4.06
N VAL A 165 3.04 18.66 -4.26
CA VAL A 165 1.94 19.28 -3.50
C VAL A 165 0.80 19.63 -4.46
N LEU A 166 -0.31 18.91 -4.29
CA LEU A 166 -1.51 19.00 -5.12
C LEU A 166 -2.62 19.69 -4.35
N VAL A 167 -3.30 20.65 -4.98
CA VAL A 167 -4.50 21.30 -4.44
C VAL A 167 -5.70 20.78 -5.21
N VAL A 168 -6.69 20.23 -4.51
CA VAL A 168 -7.84 19.56 -5.12
C VAL A 168 -9.13 19.84 -4.35
N SER A 169 -10.26 19.71 -5.06
CA SER A 169 -11.57 19.61 -4.44
C SER A 169 -12.28 18.35 -4.94
N ALA A 170 -12.85 17.59 -4.00
CA ALA A 170 -13.74 16.49 -4.36
C ALA A 170 -15.10 16.98 -4.92
N VAL A 171 -15.43 18.26 -4.72
CA VAL A 171 -16.70 18.87 -5.16
C VAL A 171 -16.56 19.42 -6.57
N THR A 172 -15.47 20.13 -6.88
CA THR A 172 -15.31 20.83 -8.16
C THR A 172 -14.46 20.10 -9.19
N GLY A 173 -13.80 18.99 -8.79
CA GLY A 173 -12.76 18.34 -9.59
C GLY A 173 -11.43 19.09 -9.52
#